data_AF-A0A2D8EUV2-F1
#
_entry.id   AF-A0A2D8EUV2-F1
#
_cell.length_a   1.000
_cell.length_b   1.000
_cell.length_c   1.000
_cell.angle_alpha   90.00
_cell.angle_beta   90.00
_cell.angle_gamma   90.00
#
_symmetry.space_group_name_H-M   'P 1'
#
loop_
_entity.id
_entity.type
_entity.pdbx_description
1 polymer ?
#
loop_
_entity_poly.entity_id
_entity_poly.type
_entity_poly.pdbx_seq_one_letter_code
_entity_poly.pdbx_strand_id
1 'polypeptide(L)'
;MLVRWSDQNDYSNWSVNVSSTSGQNQLGDGSKIVTGMNTRNQSLIWTDNALHAMEFVGPPFIFNFRQLGSNCGIAGQHAAAEIDGRVFWMGLKDFFMYDGGVNALPCTVRRFVFDDFNYDQKDKVYAGTNQEFREITWLYPSANSSDIDRYVSYNPVENYWTFGTTIFTTWEDRSVFNNMLTTGKEDDGDNYLYTNEPEGVFTADGQRQEAFLESSEFDTTPPAYGPGDNIIYLDRIVPDFTINDGGIVTMKMKLKRFPNGTITEKGPFTVTPTTQFIRTRARSRQAIIRISTSTGGTSWRLGSIRMDVAQDGKR
;
A
#
# COMPACT_ATOMS: atom_id res chain seq x y z
N MET A 1 19.00 24.39 6.96
CA MET A 1 17.95 24.20 5.94
C MET A 1 17.24 25.52 5.70
N LEU A 2 17.21 26.03 4.47
CA LEU A 2 16.66 27.35 4.14
C LEU A 2 15.57 27.21 3.07
N VAL A 3 14.37 27.70 3.36
CA VAL A 3 13.29 27.87 2.39
C VAL A 3 13.37 29.30 1.86
N ARG A 4 13.30 29.47 0.55
CA ARG A 4 13.26 30.77 -0.13
C ARG A 4 12.04 30.85 -1.02
N TRP A 5 11.53 32.06 -1.21
CA TRP A 5 10.46 32.35 -2.17
C TRP A 5 10.75 33.65 -2.91
N SER A 6 10.32 33.71 -4.16
CA SER A 6 10.45 34.89 -5.01
C SER A 6 9.41 35.95 -4.65
N ASP A 7 9.53 37.11 -5.27
CA ASP A 7 8.55 38.19 -5.16
C ASP A 7 7.21 37.81 -5.82
N GLN A 8 6.13 38.39 -5.31
CA GLN A 8 4.80 38.29 -5.87
C GLN A 8 4.78 39.03 -7.22
N ASN A 9 4.38 38.31 -8.27
CA ASN A 9 4.38 38.77 -9.67
C ASN A 9 5.76 38.88 -10.34
N ASP A 10 6.86 38.54 -9.66
CA ASP A 10 8.18 38.43 -10.28
C ASP A 10 8.94 37.20 -9.78
N TYR A 11 8.86 36.11 -10.55
CA TYR A 11 9.54 34.84 -10.26
C TYR A 11 11.06 34.92 -10.36
N SER A 12 11.61 35.99 -10.94
CA SER A 12 13.05 36.20 -11.10
C SER A 12 13.67 36.99 -9.95
N ASN A 13 12.86 37.71 -9.17
CA ASN A 13 13.33 38.46 -8.01
C ASN A 13 13.31 37.59 -6.74
N TRP A 14 14.50 37.18 -6.30
CA TRP A 14 14.73 36.44 -5.05
C TRP A 14 15.47 37.28 -3.98
N SER A 15 15.66 38.57 -4.25
CA SER A 15 16.47 39.45 -3.42
C SER A 15 15.62 40.07 -2.31
N VAL A 16 15.81 39.60 -1.08
CA VAL A 16 15.07 40.06 0.10
C VAL A 16 15.24 41.56 0.29
N ASN A 17 14.13 42.30 0.19
CA ASN A 17 14.08 43.76 0.33
C ASN A 17 12.76 44.17 1.00
N VAL A 18 12.74 45.29 1.71
CA VAL A 18 11.54 45.85 2.36
C VAL A 18 10.42 46.20 1.38
N SER A 19 10.75 46.45 0.11
CA SER A 19 9.78 46.75 -0.96
C SER A 19 9.37 45.52 -1.77
N SER A 20 9.86 44.34 -1.40
CA SER A 20 9.61 43.08 -2.09
C SER A 20 8.94 42.10 -1.11
N THR A 21 8.14 41.19 -1.65
CA THR A 21 7.58 40.06 -0.89
C THR A 21 8.49 38.83 -0.94
N SER A 22 9.63 38.92 -1.63
CA SER A 22 10.67 37.87 -1.59
C SER A 22 11.22 37.72 -0.17
N GLY A 23 11.59 36.50 0.19
CA GLY A 23 11.98 36.21 1.55
C GLY A 23 12.64 34.85 1.71
N GLN A 24 13.11 34.62 2.93
CA GLN A 24 13.74 33.37 3.31
C GLN A 24 13.44 33.04 4.77
N ASN A 25 13.32 31.76 5.09
CA ASN A 25 13.11 31.27 6.44
C ASN A 25 13.94 30.00 6.67
N GLN A 26 14.55 29.86 7.85
CA GLN A 26 15.31 28.67 8.23
C GLN A 26 14.43 27.71 9.02
N LEU A 27 14.41 26.45 8.59
CA LEU A 27 13.71 25.38 9.31
C LEU A 27 14.63 24.80 10.40
N GLY A 28 14.05 24.50 11.56
CA GLY A 28 14.79 24.15 12.77
C GLY A 28 15.08 22.65 12.97
N ASP A 29 14.23 21.74 12.46
CA ASP A 29 14.31 20.30 12.75
C ASP A 29 14.60 19.45 11.50
N GLY A 30 15.71 18.72 11.53
CA GLY A 30 16.25 17.92 10.42
C GLY A 30 17.62 18.40 9.92
N SER A 31 18.26 17.59 9.08
CA SER A 31 19.53 17.89 8.42
C SER A 31 19.35 18.42 6.99
N LYS A 32 18.31 17.97 6.28
CA LYS A 32 18.02 18.37 4.90
C LYS A 32 16.52 18.47 4.62
N ILE A 33 16.16 19.35 3.69
CA ILE A 33 14.81 19.39 3.11
C ILE A 33 14.74 18.29 2.07
N VAL A 34 13.70 17.46 2.11
CA VAL A 34 13.55 16.31 1.22
C VAL A 34 12.50 16.57 0.15
N THR A 35 11.31 17.06 0.54
CA THR A 35 10.24 17.36 -0.41
C THR A 35 9.27 18.40 0.13
N GLY A 36 8.39 18.88 -0.73
CA GLY A 36 7.26 19.72 -0.36
C GLY A 36 6.01 19.37 -1.18
N MET A 37 4.84 19.52 -0.58
CA MET A 37 3.54 19.25 -1.21
C MET A 37 2.55 20.31 -0.80
N ASN A 38 1.74 20.77 -1.74
CA ASN A 38 0.65 21.69 -1.44
C ASN A 38 -0.57 20.92 -0.95
N THR A 39 -1.16 21.39 0.14
CA THR A 39 -2.48 20.95 0.60
C THR A 39 -3.47 22.11 0.46
N ARG A 40 -4.74 21.89 0.81
CA ARG A 40 -5.80 22.91 0.61
C ARG A 40 -5.50 24.26 1.24
N ASN A 41 -4.90 24.29 2.44
CA ASN A 41 -4.75 25.53 3.23
C ASN A 41 -3.28 25.94 3.45
N GLN A 42 -2.33 25.05 3.21
CA GLN A 42 -0.91 25.28 3.53
C GLN A 42 -0.02 24.41 2.65
N SER A 43 1.24 24.80 2.51
CA SER A 43 2.27 23.96 1.91
C SER A 43 2.97 23.16 3.00
N LEU A 44 3.00 21.85 2.85
CA LEU A 44 3.75 20.94 3.70
C LEU A 44 5.18 20.81 3.18
N ILE A 45 6.14 20.87 4.09
CA ILE A 45 7.58 20.77 3.80
C ILE A 45 8.16 19.70 4.70
N TRP A 46 8.64 18.61 4.12
CA TRP A 46 9.28 17.53 4.84
C TRP A 46 10.79 17.72 4.87
N THR A 47 11.34 17.50 6.06
CA THR A 47 12.75 17.22 6.25
C THR A 47 12.95 15.72 6.41
N ASP A 48 14.20 15.30 6.59
CA ASP A 48 14.55 13.93 6.93
C ASP A 48 14.04 13.50 8.32
N ASN A 49 13.64 14.43 9.19
CA ASN A 49 13.15 14.13 10.54
C ASN A 49 11.76 14.69 10.89
N ALA A 50 11.32 15.77 10.25
CA ALA A 50 10.15 16.53 10.70
C ALA A 50 9.27 17.03 9.54
N LEU A 51 8.03 17.39 9.87
CA LEU A 51 7.10 18.03 8.97
C LEU A 51 6.86 19.48 9.40
N HIS A 52 6.97 20.40 8.45
CA HIS A 52 6.71 21.81 8.64
C HIS A 52 5.55 22.26 7.74
N ALA A 53 4.75 23.20 8.22
CA ALA A 53 3.75 23.92 7.44
C ALA A 53 4.28 25.30 7.07
N MET A 54 3.98 25.72 5.85
CA MET A 54 4.18 27.07 5.32
C MET A 54 2.80 27.62 4.93
N GLU A 55 2.38 28.68 5.62
CA GLU A 55 1.07 29.33 5.45
C GLU A 55 1.28 30.79 5.02
N PHE A 56 0.54 31.24 4.01
CA PHE A 56 0.56 32.65 3.62
C PHE A 56 -0.22 33.50 4.64
N VAL A 57 0.43 34.48 5.24
CA VAL A 57 -0.20 35.38 6.23
C VAL A 57 -0.15 36.86 5.82
N GLY A 58 0.64 37.20 4.81
CA GLY A 58 0.74 38.55 4.24
C GLY A 58 1.84 39.44 4.84
N PRO A 59 2.05 40.66 4.30
CA PRO A 59 3.13 41.54 4.75
C PRO A 59 2.97 41.98 6.22
N PRO A 60 4.07 42.20 6.98
CA PRO A 60 5.48 42.16 6.54
C PRO A 60 6.12 40.75 6.56
N PHE A 61 5.46 39.76 7.17
CA PHE A 61 5.94 38.38 7.23
C PHE A 61 5.14 37.50 6.27
N ILE A 62 5.51 37.50 5.00
CA ILE A 62 4.71 36.92 3.91
C ILE A 62 4.21 35.49 4.20
N PHE A 63 5.09 34.65 4.76
CA PHE A 63 4.76 33.29 5.17
C PHE A 63 5.07 33.06 6.65
N ASN A 64 4.16 32.36 7.32
CA ASN A 64 4.37 31.79 8.64
C ASN A 64 4.84 30.33 8.51
N PHE A 65 5.83 29.95 9.31
CA PHE A 65 6.36 28.60 9.35
C PHE A 65 6.11 27.97 10.70
N ARG A 66 5.52 26.78 10.70
CA ARG A 66 5.15 26.02 11.90
C ARG A 66 5.66 24.60 11.77
N GLN A 67 6.38 24.10 12.77
CA GLN A 67 6.62 22.66 12.85
C GLN A 67 5.32 21.96 13.27
N LEU A 68 4.89 20.98 12.48
CA LEU A 68 3.67 20.20 12.73
C LEU A 68 3.95 18.90 13.49
N GLY A 69 5.14 18.33 13.32
CA GLY A 69 5.56 17.11 14.00
C GLY A 69 7.08 16.91 13.94
N SER A 70 7.59 16.09 14.86
CA SER A 70 8.98 15.64 14.93
C SER A 70 9.03 14.11 14.82
N ASN A 71 10.15 13.56 14.37
CA ASN A 71 10.33 12.12 14.11
C ASN A 71 9.31 11.54 13.10
N CYS A 72 8.89 12.37 12.14
CA CYS A 72 7.92 12.03 11.09
C CYS A 72 8.44 12.38 9.68
N GLY A 73 9.76 12.33 9.51
CA GLY A 73 10.43 12.61 8.24
C GLY A 73 10.02 11.65 7.12
N ILE A 74 10.35 12.02 5.89
CA ILE A 74 9.98 11.28 4.68
C ILE A 74 11.15 10.49 4.10
N ALA A 75 10.88 9.31 3.54
CA ALA A 75 11.90 8.43 2.99
C ALA A 75 12.61 9.02 1.75
N GLY A 76 11.84 9.61 0.83
CA GLY A 76 12.32 10.12 -0.45
C GLY A 76 11.42 11.23 -1.01
N GLN A 77 11.83 11.83 -2.12
CA GLN A 77 11.16 13.02 -2.69
C GLN A 77 9.71 12.75 -3.12
N HIS A 78 9.45 11.54 -3.62
CA HIS A 78 8.15 11.11 -4.15
C HIS A 78 7.40 10.18 -3.19
N ALA A 79 7.83 10.04 -1.93
CA ALA A 79 7.27 9.07 -0.99
C ALA A 79 5.97 9.53 -0.28
N ALA A 80 5.35 10.62 -0.75
CA ALA A 80 4.12 11.17 -0.22
C ALA A 80 3.08 11.33 -1.34
N ALA A 81 1.82 11.04 -1.04
CA ALA A 81 0.68 11.31 -1.92
C ALA A 81 -0.54 11.78 -1.12
N GLU A 82 -1.44 12.49 -1.78
CA GLU A 82 -2.66 13.05 -1.19
C GLU A 82 -3.89 12.36 -1.73
N ILE A 83 -4.80 11.97 -0.82
CA ILE A 83 -6.10 11.40 -1.18
C ILE A 83 -7.18 11.92 -0.22
N ASP A 84 -8.28 12.41 -0.79
CA ASP A 84 -9.44 12.97 -0.05
C ASP A 84 -9.07 14.06 0.97
N GLY A 85 -8.10 14.91 0.66
CA GLY A 85 -7.63 16.00 1.53
C GLY A 85 -6.68 15.57 2.65
N ARG A 86 -6.26 14.31 2.68
CA ARG A 86 -5.32 13.75 3.65
C ARG A 86 -4.03 13.37 2.95
N VAL A 87 -2.89 13.74 3.52
CA VAL A 87 -1.59 13.39 2.97
C VAL A 87 -1.04 12.19 3.70
N PHE A 88 -0.56 11.20 2.95
CA PHE A 88 0.02 9.99 3.47
C PHE A 88 1.44 9.86 2.94
N TRP A 89 2.38 9.42 3.78
CA TRP A 89 3.75 9.23 3.35
C TRP A 89 4.44 8.07 4.04
N MET A 90 5.44 7.53 3.36
CA MET A 90 6.37 6.55 3.92
C MET A 90 7.54 7.31 4.55
N GLY A 91 7.71 7.14 5.86
CA GLY A 91 8.92 7.57 6.57
C GLY A 91 10.01 6.50 6.53
N LEU A 92 11.04 6.66 7.35
CA LEU A 92 12.15 5.70 7.40
C LEU A 92 11.84 4.43 8.20
N LYS A 93 10.87 4.46 9.11
CA LYS A 93 10.57 3.33 10.02
C LYS A 93 9.07 3.05 10.21
N ASP A 94 8.24 4.01 9.81
CA ASP A 94 6.81 4.02 10.01
C ASP A 94 6.15 4.74 8.83
N PHE A 95 4.86 4.48 8.64
CA PHE A 95 4.01 5.23 7.73
C PHE A 95 3.26 6.30 8.51
N PHE A 96 3.01 7.43 7.88
CA PHE A 96 2.40 8.58 8.53
C PHE A 96 1.26 9.15 7.68
N MET A 97 0.37 9.87 8.35
CA MET A 97 -0.74 10.60 7.76
C MET A 97 -0.82 12.00 8.37
N TYR A 98 -1.26 12.94 7.55
CA TYR A 98 -1.62 14.29 7.93
C TYR A 98 -3.06 14.60 7.50
N ASP A 99 -3.92 14.83 8.49
CA ASP A 99 -5.35 15.17 8.33
C ASP A 99 -5.72 16.46 9.11
N GLY A 100 -4.71 17.29 9.42
CA GLY A 100 -4.79 18.41 10.35
C GLY A 100 -3.87 18.24 11.55
N GLY A 101 -3.51 16.99 11.88
CA GLY A 101 -2.41 16.62 12.76
C GLY A 101 -1.56 15.52 12.14
N VAL A 102 -0.32 15.37 12.61
CA VAL A 102 0.55 14.26 12.19
C VAL A 102 0.24 13.03 13.04
N ASN A 103 -0.13 11.92 12.39
CA ASN A 103 -0.40 10.65 13.03
C ASN A 103 0.40 9.53 12.37
N ALA A 104 0.97 8.63 13.17
CA ALA A 104 1.53 7.38 12.64
C ALA A 104 0.39 6.43 12.27
N LEU A 105 0.48 5.81 11.10
CA LEU A 105 -0.51 4.85 10.63
C LEU A 105 -0.30 3.50 11.32
N PRO A 106 -1.34 2.92 11.94
CA PRO A 106 -1.30 1.53 12.39
C PRO A 106 -1.06 0.60 11.18
N CYS A 107 0.12 0.02 11.12
CA CYS A 107 0.55 -0.81 9.99
C CYS A 107 0.87 -2.23 10.47
N THR A 108 0.04 -3.20 10.06
CA THR A 108 0.21 -4.62 10.39
C THR A 108 1.37 -5.25 9.64
N VAL A 109 1.72 -4.72 8.47
CA VAL A 109 2.81 -5.20 7.61
C VAL A 109 4.11 -4.40 7.78
N ARG A 110 4.17 -3.51 8.79
CA ARG A 110 5.32 -2.61 9.02
C ARG A 110 6.65 -3.34 9.02
N ARG A 111 6.74 -4.41 9.81
CA ARG A 111 7.97 -5.19 9.95
C ARG A 111 8.37 -5.87 8.64
N PHE A 112 7.40 -6.37 7.90
CA PHE A 112 7.64 -6.99 6.59
C PHE A 112 8.28 -6.00 5.62
N VAL A 113 7.81 -4.75 5.60
CA VAL A 113 8.37 -3.71 4.72
C VAL A 113 9.74 -3.24 5.19
N PHE A 114 9.86 -2.78 6.44
CA PHE A 114 11.07 -2.08 6.90
C PHE A 114 12.23 -3.01 7.27
N ASP A 115 11.99 -4.30 7.54
CA ASP A 115 13.08 -5.28 7.74
C ASP A 115 13.72 -5.69 6.39
N ASP A 116 12.97 -5.59 5.27
CA ASP A 116 13.44 -5.88 3.90
C ASP A 116 13.63 -4.62 3.06
N PHE A 117 13.73 -3.43 3.64
CA PHE A 117 13.86 -2.18 2.88
C PHE A 117 15.32 -1.83 2.59
N ASN A 118 15.63 -1.43 1.34
CA ASN A 118 16.95 -0.89 1.01
C ASN A 118 17.07 0.60 1.35
N TYR A 119 17.66 0.88 2.51
CA TYR A 119 17.88 2.24 2.99
C TYR A 119 18.83 3.08 2.12
N ASP A 120 19.75 2.45 1.37
CA ASP A 120 20.65 3.16 0.47
C ASP A 120 19.93 3.68 -0.79
N GLN A 121 18.82 3.03 -1.16
CA GLN A 121 17.98 3.39 -2.32
C GLN A 121 16.68 4.08 -1.92
N LYS A 122 16.56 4.54 -0.68
CA LYS A 122 15.35 5.16 -0.13
C LYS A 122 14.81 6.34 -0.94
N ASP A 123 15.69 7.07 -1.64
CA ASP A 123 15.31 8.24 -2.43
C ASP A 123 14.54 7.85 -3.71
N LYS A 124 14.52 6.55 -4.08
CA LYS A 124 13.71 5.99 -5.17
C LYS A 124 12.27 5.69 -4.77
N VAL A 125 11.91 5.74 -3.48
CA VAL A 125 10.53 5.45 -3.04
C VAL A 125 9.54 6.37 -3.73
N TYR A 126 8.48 5.77 -4.28
CA TYR A 126 7.46 6.48 -5.04
C TYR A 126 6.07 6.14 -4.51
N ALA A 127 5.29 7.16 -4.16
CA ALA A 127 3.91 7.03 -3.72
C ALA A 127 2.96 7.37 -4.87
N GLY A 128 1.93 6.56 -5.03
CA GLY A 128 0.87 6.76 -6.00
C GLY A 128 -0.49 6.52 -5.37
N THR A 129 -1.52 7.20 -5.88
CA THR A 129 -2.91 6.97 -5.48
C THR A 129 -3.63 6.12 -6.51
N ASN A 130 -4.64 5.39 -6.04
CA ASN A 130 -5.67 4.82 -6.88
C ASN A 130 -7.02 5.38 -6.41
N GLN A 131 -7.47 6.47 -7.01
CA GLN A 131 -8.71 7.14 -6.61
C GLN A 131 -9.96 6.28 -6.83
N GLU A 132 -9.93 5.33 -7.76
CA GLU A 132 -11.06 4.44 -8.01
C GLU A 132 -11.35 3.54 -6.82
N PHE A 133 -10.31 2.94 -6.25
CA PHE A 133 -10.42 2.05 -5.07
C PHE A 133 -10.13 2.76 -3.75
N ARG A 134 -9.80 4.06 -3.81
CA ARG A 134 -9.39 4.90 -2.69
C ARG A 134 -8.22 4.30 -1.92
N GLU A 135 -7.17 3.94 -2.64
CA GLU A 135 -5.96 3.36 -2.07
C GLU A 135 -4.76 4.27 -2.28
N ILE A 136 -3.78 4.15 -1.38
CA ILE A 136 -2.44 4.67 -1.59
C ILE A 136 -1.45 3.52 -1.66
N THR A 137 -0.57 3.56 -2.65
CA THR A 137 0.47 2.57 -2.91
C THR A 137 1.84 3.22 -2.79
N TRP A 138 2.74 2.62 -2.01
CA TRP A 138 4.15 2.95 -1.99
C TRP A 138 4.95 1.88 -2.68
N LEU A 139 5.70 2.29 -3.69
CA LEU A 139 6.69 1.51 -4.41
C LEU A 139 8.05 1.68 -3.73
N TYR A 140 8.75 0.58 -3.45
CA TYR A 140 10.04 0.61 -2.75
C TYR A 140 11.01 -0.50 -3.20
N PRO A 141 12.32 -0.27 -3.04
CA PRO A 141 13.34 -1.29 -3.26
C PRO A 141 13.48 -2.22 -2.04
N SER A 142 13.45 -3.53 -2.27
CA SER A 142 13.82 -4.54 -1.28
C SER A 142 15.31 -4.49 -0.95
N ALA A 143 15.73 -5.07 0.19
CA ALA A 143 17.05 -4.92 0.78
C ALA A 143 18.20 -5.30 -0.17
N ASN A 144 17.94 -6.22 -1.11
CA ASN A 144 18.91 -6.70 -2.09
C ASN A 144 18.72 -6.10 -3.50
N SER A 145 17.75 -5.20 -3.69
CA SER A 145 17.48 -4.57 -4.98
C SER A 145 18.01 -3.15 -5.03
N SER A 146 18.63 -2.78 -6.16
CA SER A 146 19.00 -1.40 -6.45
C SER A 146 17.84 -0.57 -6.98
N ASP A 147 16.78 -1.22 -7.47
CA ASP A 147 15.61 -0.60 -8.10
C ASP A 147 14.33 -1.05 -7.40
N ILE A 148 13.22 -0.37 -7.68
CA ILE A 148 11.94 -0.75 -7.10
C ILE A 148 11.54 -2.14 -7.62
N ASP A 149 11.19 -3.03 -6.69
CA ASP A 149 10.71 -4.39 -6.97
C ASP A 149 9.52 -4.78 -6.06
N ARG A 150 9.15 -3.93 -5.09
CA ARG A 150 8.10 -4.18 -4.11
C ARG A 150 7.11 -3.03 -4.05
N TYR A 151 5.89 -3.36 -3.63
CA TYR A 151 4.90 -2.37 -3.27
C TYR A 151 4.19 -2.74 -1.97
N VAL A 152 3.63 -1.73 -1.33
CA VAL A 152 2.70 -1.84 -0.22
C VAL A 152 1.58 -0.85 -0.43
N SER A 153 0.34 -1.29 -0.30
CA SER A 153 -0.84 -0.44 -0.46
C SER A 153 -1.67 -0.42 0.81
N TYR A 154 -2.30 0.72 1.06
CA TYR A 154 -3.17 0.96 2.19
C TYR A 154 -4.48 1.56 1.73
N ASN A 155 -5.59 0.99 2.19
CA ASN A 155 -6.92 1.55 2.00
C ASN A 155 -7.36 2.27 3.29
N PRO A 156 -7.40 3.62 3.33
CA PRO A 156 -7.84 4.37 4.50
C PRO A 156 -9.33 4.27 4.83
N VAL A 157 -10.17 3.75 3.93
CA VAL A 157 -11.62 3.59 4.15
C VAL A 157 -11.92 2.23 4.75
N GLU A 158 -11.38 1.17 4.15
CA GLU A 158 -11.59 -0.21 4.59
C GLU A 158 -10.56 -0.69 5.62
N ASN A 159 -9.50 0.11 5.84
CA ASN A 159 -8.45 -0.11 6.83
C ASN A 159 -7.75 -1.48 6.71
N TYR A 160 -7.29 -1.80 5.51
CA TYR A 160 -6.44 -2.95 5.26
C TYR A 160 -5.14 -2.57 4.56
N TRP A 161 -4.18 -3.49 4.64
CA TRP A 161 -2.89 -3.40 3.98
C TRP A 161 -2.73 -4.57 3.01
N THR A 162 -2.22 -4.28 1.82
CA THR A 162 -1.79 -5.29 0.84
C THR A 162 -0.32 -5.04 0.50
N PHE A 163 0.38 -6.08 0.06
CA PHE A 163 1.79 -5.98 -0.33
C PHE A 163 2.09 -7.02 -1.40
N GLY A 164 3.14 -6.76 -2.17
CA GLY A 164 3.55 -7.69 -3.21
C GLY A 164 4.83 -7.26 -3.91
N THR A 165 5.10 -7.95 -5.01
CA THR A 165 6.16 -7.61 -5.97
C THR A 165 5.58 -6.76 -7.10
N THR A 166 6.39 -5.89 -7.67
CA THR A 166 6.00 -5.05 -8.80
C THR A 166 7.19 -4.85 -9.73
N ILE A 167 6.89 -4.53 -10.99
CA ILE A 167 7.87 -4.05 -11.98
C ILE A 167 7.81 -2.52 -12.12
N PHE A 168 6.82 -1.88 -11.50
CA PHE A 168 6.57 -0.46 -11.64
C PHE A 168 7.55 0.35 -10.80
N THR A 169 8.02 1.46 -11.36
CA THR A 169 8.98 2.40 -10.76
C THR A 169 8.39 3.78 -10.51
N THR A 170 7.36 4.16 -11.27
CA THR A 170 6.60 5.38 -11.07
C THR A 170 5.12 5.11 -11.22
N TRP A 171 4.32 6.06 -10.74
CA TRP A 171 2.87 5.92 -10.68
C TRP A 171 2.20 7.26 -10.95
N GLU A 172 1.22 7.26 -11.83
CA GLU A 172 0.34 8.39 -12.07
C GLU A 172 -1.10 7.90 -12.13
N ASP A 173 -1.94 8.43 -11.25
CA ASP A 173 -3.35 8.06 -11.15
C ASP A 173 -4.16 8.55 -12.36
N ARG A 174 -5.38 8.04 -12.50
CA ARG A 174 -6.34 8.55 -13.49
C ARG A 174 -6.67 10.01 -13.15
N SER A 175 -6.23 10.92 -14.02
CA SER A 175 -6.51 12.36 -13.91
C SER A 175 -7.09 12.83 -15.24
N VAL A 176 -6.22 13.14 -16.20
CA VAL A 176 -6.63 13.46 -17.58
C VAL A 176 -6.83 12.18 -18.41
N PHE A 177 -6.16 11.09 -18.01
CA PHE A 177 -6.24 9.79 -18.67
C PHE A 177 -7.34 8.93 -18.05
N ASN A 178 -7.97 8.08 -18.86
CA ASN A 178 -9.04 7.18 -18.41
C ASN A 178 -8.54 6.12 -17.41
N ASN A 179 -7.28 5.72 -17.56
CA ASN A 179 -6.67 4.63 -16.81
C ASN A 179 -5.41 5.14 -16.11
N MET A 180 -5.01 4.42 -15.08
CA MET A 180 -3.76 4.68 -14.38
C MET A 180 -2.56 4.33 -15.25
N LEU A 181 -1.54 5.19 -15.22
CA LEU A 181 -0.31 5.01 -15.98
C LEU A 181 0.85 4.76 -15.02
N THR A 182 1.61 3.71 -15.27
CA THR A 182 2.86 3.43 -14.53
C THR A 182 4.00 3.24 -15.51
N THR A 183 5.21 3.57 -15.10
CA THR A 183 6.41 3.12 -15.82
C THR A 183 6.98 1.91 -15.11
N GLY A 184 7.51 0.95 -15.86
CA GLY A 184 8.13 -0.24 -15.29
C GLY A 184 9.30 -0.72 -16.12
N LYS A 185 10.17 -1.50 -15.48
CA LYS A 185 11.30 -2.14 -16.14
C LYS A 185 11.08 -3.64 -16.17
N GLU A 186 11.16 -4.22 -17.36
CA GLU A 186 11.05 -5.67 -17.55
C GLU A 186 12.43 -6.35 -17.46
N ASP A 187 12.41 -7.69 -17.47
CA ASP A 187 13.61 -8.52 -17.41
C ASP A 187 14.54 -8.34 -18.63
N ASP A 188 14.03 -7.82 -19.76
CA ASP A 188 14.82 -7.48 -20.95
C ASP A 188 15.68 -6.22 -20.77
N GLY A 189 15.44 -5.47 -19.70
CA GLY A 189 16.14 -4.24 -19.34
C GLY A 189 15.54 -2.96 -19.92
N ASP A 190 14.51 -3.07 -20.75
CA ASP A 190 13.81 -1.92 -21.34
C ASP A 190 12.77 -1.34 -20.36
N ASN A 191 12.48 -0.05 -20.55
CA ASN A 191 11.47 0.64 -19.77
C ASN A 191 10.20 0.80 -20.60
N TYR A 192 9.08 0.36 -20.05
CA TYR A 192 7.77 0.44 -20.69
C TYR A 192 6.84 1.39 -19.93
N LEU A 193 5.87 1.94 -20.67
CA LEU A 193 4.73 2.64 -20.11
C LEU A 193 3.54 1.69 -20.11
N TYR A 194 3.00 1.42 -18.94
CA TYR A 194 1.86 0.53 -18.73
C TYR A 194 0.58 1.32 -18.55
N THR A 195 -0.47 0.82 -19.18
CA THR A 195 -1.84 1.22 -18.89
C THR A 195 -2.43 0.18 -17.96
N ASN A 196 -2.67 0.57 -16.70
CA ASN A 196 -3.19 -0.33 -15.68
C ASN A 196 -4.71 -0.27 -15.61
N GLU A 197 -5.30 -1.39 -15.24
CA GLU A 197 -6.74 -1.58 -15.10
C GLU A 197 -7.57 -1.10 -16.30
N PRO A 198 -7.23 -1.50 -17.55
CA PRO A 198 -8.09 -1.17 -18.67
C PRO A 198 -9.43 -1.87 -18.53
N GLU A 199 -10.51 -1.13 -18.78
CA GLU A 199 -11.87 -1.68 -18.72
C GLU A 199 -12.01 -2.93 -19.59
N GLY A 200 -12.47 -4.03 -18.98
CA GLY A 200 -12.71 -5.30 -19.67
C GLY A 200 -11.46 -6.10 -20.06
N VAL A 201 -10.26 -5.66 -19.65
CA VAL A 201 -9.00 -6.37 -19.92
C VAL A 201 -8.48 -7.00 -18.63
N PHE A 202 -8.40 -8.33 -18.62
CA PHE A 202 -7.92 -9.13 -17.47
C PHE A 202 -6.75 -10.05 -17.87
N THR A 203 -5.93 -9.59 -18.80
CA THR A 203 -4.75 -10.26 -19.34
C THR A 203 -3.61 -9.26 -19.53
N ALA A 204 -2.37 -9.74 -19.49
CA ALA A 204 -1.18 -8.97 -19.87
C ALA A 204 -0.74 -9.47 -21.24
N ASP A 205 -0.86 -8.65 -22.29
CA ASP A 205 -0.51 -9.02 -23.67
C ASP A 205 -1.12 -10.36 -24.13
N GLY A 206 -2.38 -10.60 -23.74
CA GLY A 206 -3.11 -11.84 -24.02
C GLY A 206 -2.70 -13.04 -23.16
N GLN A 207 -1.70 -12.89 -22.28
CA GLN A 207 -1.29 -13.90 -21.31
C GLN A 207 -2.05 -13.77 -19.99
N ARG A 208 -2.13 -14.89 -19.26
CA ARG A 208 -2.72 -14.94 -17.92
C ARG A 208 -1.87 -14.13 -16.94
N GLN A 209 -2.47 -13.12 -16.31
CA GLN A 209 -1.92 -12.51 -15.11
C GLN A 209 -2.25 -13.39 -13.88
N GLU A 210 -1.26 -13.60 -13.01
CA GLU A 210 -1.50 -14.30 -11.75
C GLU A 210 -2.25 -13.36 -10.79
N ALA A 211 -3.48 -13.73 -10.44
CA ALA A 211 -4.25 -13.05 -9.40
C ALA A 211 -4.50 -14.03 -8.26
N PHE A 212 -4.03 -13.68 -7.06
CA PHE A 212 -4.29 -14.46 -5.85
C PHE A 212 -4.48 -13.57 -4.63
N LEU A 213 -5.28 -14.06 -3.68
CA LEU A 213 -5.36 -13.56 -2.31
C LEU A 213 -5.00 -14.70 -1.37
N GLU A 214 -4.10 -14.43 -0.42
CA GLU A 214 -3.71 -15.40 0.61
C GLU A 214 -3.89 -14.77 2.00
N SER A 215 -4.62 -15.45 2.87
CA SER A 215 -4.82 -14.99 4.24
C SER A 215 -3.56 -15.19 5.09
N SER A 216 -3.47 -14.50 6.24
CA SER A 216 -2.57 -14.93 7.30
C SER A 216 -2.98 -16.29 7.88
N GLU A 217 -2.09 -16.90 8.65
CA GLU A 217 -2.42 -18.06 9.48
C GLU A 217 -3.51 -17.68 10.49
N PHE A 218 -4.57 -18.47 10.56
CA PHE A 218 -5.62 -18.32 11.57
C PHE A 218 -5.88 -19.63 12.31
N ASP A 219 -6.34 -19.48 13.55
CA ASP A 219 -6.81 -20.54 14.43
C ASP A 219 -8.22 -20.18 14.96
N THR A 220 -8.99 -21.17 15.40
CA THR A 220 -10.29 -21.00 16.03
C THR A 220 -10.24 -21.01 17.55
N THR A 221 -9.06 -21.02 18.16
CA THR A 221 -8.95 -20.92 19.62
C THR A 221 -9.58 -19.59 20.09
N PRO A 222 -10.63 -19.63 20.94
CA PRO A 222 -11.25 -18.41 21.46
C PRO A 222 -10.23 -17.59 22.26
N PRO A 223 -10.35 -16.24 22.32
CA PRO A 223 -9.41 -15.39 23.05
C PRO A 223 -9.23 -15.74 24.54
N ALA A 224 -10.20 -16.46 25.12
CA ALA A 224 -10.21 -16.89 26.51
C ALA A 224 -9.34 -18.13 26.81
N TYR A 225 -8.91 -18.89 25.80
CA TYR A 225 -8.11 -20.09 25.96
C TYR A 225 -6.73 -19.90 25.30
N GLY A 226 -5.67 -20.44 25.92
CA GLY A 226 -4.32 -20.34 25.38
C GLY A 226 -4.23 -20.92 23.96
N PRO A 227 -3.61 -20.21 22.99
CA PRO A 227 -3.54 -20.66 21.61
C PRO A 227 -2.78 -21.99 21.48
N GLY A 228 -3.29 -22.91 20.65
CA GLY A 228 -2.51 -24.04 20.12
C GLY A 228 -2.81 -25.44 20.66
N ASP A 229 -3.79 -25.63 21.56
CA ASP A 229 -4.16 -26.99 22.00
C ASP A 229 -5.26 -27.61 21.12
N ASN A 230 -6.13 -26.77 20.56
CA ASN A 230 -7.30 -27.21 19.81
C ASN A 230 -6.98 -27.50 18.34
N ILE A 231 -7.65 -28.52 17.79
CA ILE A 231 -7.64 -28.81 16.36
C ILE A 231 -8.92 -28.22 15.77
N ILE A 232 -8.73 -27.45 14.71
CA ILE A 232 -9.79 -26.94 13.85
C ILE A 232 -10.27 -28.08 12.96
N TYR A 233 -11.57 -28.36 12.99
CA TYR A 233 -12.24 -29.11 11.94
C TYR A 233 -13.03 -28.15 11.05
N LEU A 234 -12.52 -27.95 9.85
CA LEU A 234 -13.18 -27.16 8.82
C LEU A 234 -13.95 -28.13 7.89
N ASP A 235 -15.27 -28.19 8.03
CA ASP A 235 -16.10 -29.10 7.23
C ASP A 235 -16.47 -28.49 5.88
N ARG A 236 -16.91 -27.22 5.90
CA ARG A 236 -17.51 -26.56 4.74
C ARG A 236 -17.06 -25.12 4.61
N ILE A 237 -16.85 -24.69 3.37
CA ILE A 237 -16.72 -23.29 3.00
C ILE A 237 -17.90 -22.95 2.08
N VAL A 238 -18.58 -21.84 2.35
CA VAL A 238 -19.58 -21.25 1.46
C VAL A 238 -18.89 -20.06 0.79
N PRO A 239 -18.47 -20.20 -0.49
CA PRO A 239 -17.80 -19.14 -1.20
C PRO A 239 -18.82 -18.10 -1.68
N ASP A 240 -18.45 -16.83 -1.59
CA ASP A 240 -19.25 -15.69 -2.07
C ASP A 240 -18.40 -14.94 -3.09
N PHE A 241 -18.54 -15.32 -4.36
CA PHE A 241 -17.81 -14.69 -5.45
C PHE A 241 -18.75 -14.18 -6.53
N THR A 242 -18.42 -13.03 -7.07
CA THR A 242 -18.87 -12.62 -8.40
C THR A 242 -17.74 -12.93 -9.37
N ILE A 243 -18.00 -13.75 -10.38
CA ILE A 243 -17.01 -14.16 -11.40
C ILE A 243 -17.61 -13.85 -12.77
N ASN A 244 -16.80 -13.35 -13.70
CA ASN A 244 -17.25 -13.17 -15.08
C ASN A 244 -17.55 -14.50 -15.78
N ASP A 245 -18.37 -14.46 -16.84
CA ASP A 245 -18.76 -15.65 -17.58
C ASP A 245 -17.55 -16.44 -18.09
N GLY A 246 -17.50 -17.74 -17.78
CA GLY A 246 -16.39 -18.63 -18.13
C GLY A 246 -15.16 -18.54 -17.22
N GLY A 247 -15.14 -17.63 -16.25
CA GLY A 247 -14.06 -17.50 -15.28
C GLY A 247 -14.03 -18.66 -14.27
N ILE A 248 -12.82 -19.13 -13.95
CA ILE A 248 -12.61 -20.18 -12.95
C ILE A 248 -11.70 -19.66 -11.83
N VAL A 249 -12.24 -19.63 -10.63
CA VAL A 249 -11.49 -19.36 -9.39
C VAL A 249 -11.20 -20.69 -8.71
N THR A 250 -10.02 -20.82 -8.14
CA THR A 250 -9.61 -22.00 -7.38
C THR A 250 -9.31 -21.62 -5.95
N MET A 251 -9.81 -22.40 -5.01
CA MET A 251 -9.51 -22.26 -3.58
C MET A 251 -8.62 -23.40 -3.13
N LYS A 252 -7.56 -23.07 -2.39
CA LYS A 252 -6.68 -24.03 -1.72
C LYS A 252 -6.59 -23.68 -0.25
N MET A 253 -6.49 -24.70 0.59
CA MET A 253 -6.18 -24.53 2.01
C MET A 253 -4.82 -25.11 2.29
N LYS A 254 -3.97 -24.33 2.97
CA LYS A 254 -2.70 -24.81 3.52
C LYS A 254 -2.91 -25.05 5.02
N LEU A 255 -2.66 -26.27 5.45
CA LEU A 255 -2.95 -26.75 6.79
C LEU A 255 -1.64 -27.03 7.52
N LYS A 256 -1.51 -26.49 8.74
CA LYS A 256 -0.36 -26.74 9.62
C LYS A 256 -0.82 -27.25 10.99
N ARG A 257 -0.04 -28.18 11.55
CA ARG A 257 -0.23 -28.65 12.94
C ARG A 257 0.66 -27.94 13.95
N PHE A 258 1.79 -27.39 13.49
CA PHE A 258 2.74 -26.65 14.30
C PHE A 258 3.24 -25.46 13.49
N PRO A 259 3.63 -24.33 14.12
CA PRO A 259 4.05 -23.11 13.40
C PRO A 259 5.15 -23.36 12.36
N ASN A 260 6.14 -24.17 12.72
CA ASN A 260 7.26 -24.58 11.86
C ASN A 260 7.08 -25.99 11.26
N GLY A 261 5.85 -26.52 11.28
CA GLY A 261 5.54 -27.84 10.76
C GLY A 261 5.36 -27.85 9.24
N THR A 262 5.40 -29.04 8.66
CA THR A 262 5.12 -29.26 7.24
C THR A 262 3.71 -28.81 6.89
N ILE A 263 3.58 -28.09 5.77
CA ILE A 263 2.29 -27.67 5.22
C ILE A 263 1.66 -28.87 4.49
N THR A 264 0.41 -29.17 4.82
CA THR A 264 -0.43 -30.09 4.04
C THR A 264 -1.43 -29.28 3.23
N GLU A 265 -1.47 -29.46 1.92
CA GLU A 265 -2.43 -28.75 1.08
C GLU A 265 -3.72 -29.57 0.91
N LYS A 266 -4.84 -28.86 0.81
CA LYS A 266 -6.13 -29.43 0.47
C LYS A 266 -6.85 -28.59 -0.58
N GLY A 267 -7.30 -29.25 -1.64
CA GLY A 267 -7.73 -28.62 -2.89
C GLY A 267 -6.79 -29.00 -4.04
N PRO A 268 -6.80 -28.26 -5.17
CA PRO A 268 -7.62 -27.09 -5.44
C PRO A 268 -9.11 -27.44 -5.57
N PHE A 269 -9.96 -26.59 -5.03
CA PHE A 269 -11.41 -26.64 -5.22
C PHE A 269 -11.79 -25.61 -6.26
N THR A 270 -12.39 -26.07 -7.35
CA THR A 270 -12.92 -25.20 -8.40
C THR A 270 -14.18 -24.49 -7.89
N VAL A 271 -14.21 -23.18 -8.03
CA VAL A 271 -15.33 -22.31 -7.69
C VAL A 271 -15.83 -21.66 -8.97
N THR A 272 -17.11 -21.89 -9.23
CA THR A 272 -17.89 -21.29 -10.31
C THR A 272 -19.03 -20.44 -9.70
N PRO A 273 -19.69 -19.56 -10.48
CA PRO A 273 -20.86 -18.81 -10.00
C PRO A 273 -22.00 -19.67 -9.41
N THR A 274 -22.05 -20.96 -9.75
CA THR A 274 -23.07 -21.91 -9.28
C THR A 274 -22.64 -22.71 -8.05
N THR A 275 -21.42 -22.53 -7.56
CA THR A 275 -20.88 -23.31 -6.43
C THR A 275 -21.53 -22.85 -5.12
N GLN A 276 -22.43 -23.67 -4.57
CA GLN A 276 -23.12 -23.35 -3.31
C GLN A 276 -22.24 -23.56 -2.06
N PHE A 277 -21.45 -24.63 -2.04
CA PHE A 277 -20.55 -24.95 -0.94
C PHE A 277 -19.42 -25.87 -1.41
N ILE A 278 -18.31 -25.80 -0.69
CA ILE A 278 -17.14 -26.68 -0.88
C ILE A 278 -17.01 -27.52 0.38
N ARG A 279 -17.01 -28.85 0.23
CA ARG A 279 -16.71 -29.77 1.33
C ARG A 279 -15.21 -29.93 1.44
N THR A 280 -14.66 -29.37 2.50
CA THR A 280 -13.23 -29.35 2.76
C THR A 280 -12.83 -30.49 3.68
N ARG A 281 -13.55 -30.74 4.79
CA ARG A 281 -13.21 -31.78 5.79
C ARG A 281 -11.72 -31.77 6.15
N ALA A 282 -11.20 -30.61 6.53
CA ALA A 282 -9.81 -30.42 6.90
C ALA A 282 -9.65 -30.42 8.42
N ARG A 283 -8.56 -31.01 8.91
CA ARG A 283 -8.17 -31.01 10.33
C ARG A 283 -6.79 -30.39 10.48
N SER A 284 -6.66 -29.28 11.18
CA SER A 284 -5.36 -28.67 11.46
C SER A 284 -5.42 -27.74 12.68
N ARG A 285 -4.28 -27.28 13.19
CA ARG A 285 -4.27 -26.26 14.26
C ARG A 285 -4.20 -24.84 13.71
N GLN A 286 -3.67 -24.70 12.51
CA GLN A 286 -3.62 -23.46 11.77
C GLN A 286 -4.03 -23.73 10.33
N ALA A 287 -4.76 -22.79 9.75
CA ALA A 287 -5.15 -22.83 8.35
C ALA A 287 -4.81 -21.50 7.67
N ILE A 288 -4.51 -21.60 6.38
CA ILE A 288 -4.38 -20.47 5.46
C ILE A 288 -5.28 -20.78 4.27
N ILE A 289 -6.02 -19.77 3.82
CA ILE A 289 -6.82 -19.85 2.60
C ILE A 289 -6.10 -19.09 1.51
N ARG A 290 -5.85 -19.75 0.39
CA ARG A 290 -5.37 -19.13 -0.84
C ARG A 290 -6.45 -19.25 -1.90
N ILE A 291 -6.83 -18.12 -2.48
CA ILE A 291 -7.72 -18.01 -3.62
C ILE A 291 -6.88 -17.60 -4.81
N SER A 292 -7.00 -18.27 -5.94
CA SER A 292 -6.23 -17.97 -7.16
C SER A 292 -7.02 -18.23 -8.42
N THR A 293 -6.75 -17.51 -9.50
CA THR A 293 -7.31 -17.80 -10.83
C THR A 293 -6.49 -18.88 -11.52
N SER A 294 -7.16 -19.82 -12.19
CA SER A 294 -6.49 -20.83 -13.02
C SER A 294 -6.48 -20.49 -14.51
N THR A 295 -7.30 -19.53 -14.93
CA THR A 295 -7.52 -19.14 -16.32
C THR A 295 -7.20 -17.66 -16.52
N GLY A 296 -6.66 -17.29 -17.69
CA GLY A 296 -6.53 -15.89 -18.10
C GLY A 296 -7.90 -15.27 -18.38
N GLY A 297 -7.99 -13.93 -18.36
CA GLY A 297 -9.25 -13.24 -18.68
C GLY A 297 -10.33 -13.36 -17.59
N THR A 298 -9.97 -13.84 -16.39
CA THR A 298 -10.92 -14.08 -15.30
C THR A 298 -10.95 -12.89 -14.35
N SER A 299 -12.09 -12.21 -14.29
CA SER A 299 -12.40 -11.21 -13.29
C SER A 299 -13.19 -11.85 -12.17
N TRP A 300 -12.78 -11.61 -10.93
CA TRP A 300 -13.46 -12.14 -9.75
C TRP A 300 -13.42 -11.12 -8.62
N ARG A 301 -14.53 -11.05 -7.89
CA ARG A 301 -14.66 -10.27 -6.66
C ARG A 301 -15.05 -11.22 -5.54
N LEU A 302 -14.29 -11.17 -4.45
CA LEU A 302 -14.63 -11.86 -3.21
C LEU A 302 -15.54 -10.96 -2.37
N GLY A 303 -16.69 -11.51 -1.95
CA GLY A 303 -17.55 -10.92 -0.92
C GLY A 303 -17.14 -11.43 0.46
N SER A 304 -18.04 -12.17 1.11
CA SER A 304 -17.77 -12.74 2.45
C SER A 304 -17.49 -14.24 2.41
N ILE A 305 -16.33 -14.68 2.93
CA ILE A 305 -16.10 -16.12 3.12
C ILE A 305 -16.80 -16.57 4.40
N ARG A 306 -17.72 -17.52 4.28
CA ARG A 306 -18.36 -18.16 5.43
C ARG A 306 -17.82 -19.57 5.57
N MET A 307 -17.38 -19.91 6.78
CA MET A 307 -16.78 -21.19 7.09
C MET A 307 -17.55 -21.86 8.21
N ASP A 308 -17.85 -23.14 8.01
CA ASP A 308 -18.38 -24.01 9.04
C ASP A 308 -17.20 -24.66 9.76
N VAL A 309 -16.93 -24.16 10.97
CA VAL A 309 -15.78 -24.56 11.76
C VAL A 309 -16.23 -25.12 13.10
N ALA A 310 -15.76 -26.33 13.40
CA ALA A 310 -16.00 -27.00 14.67
C ALA A 310 -14.66 -27.26 15.37
N GLN A 311 -14.70 -27.25 16.70
CA GLN A 311 -13.57 -27.71 17.50
C GLN A 311 -13.56 -29.23 17.51
N ASP A 312 -12.41 -29.82 17.19
CA ASP A 312 -12.23 -31.27 17.15
C ASP A 312 -11.46 -31.77 18.38
N GLY A 313 -11.64 -33.05 18.69
CA GLY A 313 -10.92 -33.74 19.74
C GLY A 313 -9.41 -33.75 19.49
N LYS A 314 -8.63 -33.73 20.58
CA LYS A 314 -7.15 -33.66 20.58
C LYS A 314 -6.42 -34.88 20.00
N ARG A 315 -7.14 -35.79 19.31
CA ARG A 315 -6.60 -37.04 18.73
C ARG A 315 -6.84 -37.11 17.21
#